data_AF-A0A0K8VSC5-F1
#
_entry.id   AF-A0A0K8VSC5-F1
#
_cell.length_a   1.000
_cell.length_b   1.000
_cell.length_c   1.000
_cell.angle_alpha   90.00
_cell.angle_beta   90.00
_cell.angle_gamma   90.00
#
_symmetry.space_group_name_H-M   'P 1'
#
loop_
_entity.id
_entity.type
_entity.pdbx_description
1 polymer ?
#
loop_
_entity_poly.entity_id
_entity_poly.type
_entity_poly.pdbx_seq_one_letter_code
_entity_poly.pdbx_strand_id
1 'polypeptide(L)'
;MRLSANLMKPKASEILTAYLKQCNEPPWTSYFVKFRDVENDQRGMSHFNWTLYSGANYHILRTGCYPYMKYHCSKRAIQDLSMEDKFFRFLKVINLGKYNYFKFILFLGILL
;
A
#
# COMPACT_ATOMS: atom_id res chain seq x y z
N MET A 1 7.43 8.91 -32.94
CA MET A 1 8.30 9.74 -32.07
C MET A 1 7.88 9.49 -30.61
N ARG A 2 8.51 8.55 -29.90
CA ARG A 2 8.29 8.40 -28.45
C ARG A 2 9.12 9.49 -27.79
N LEU A 3 8.48 10.56 -27.33
CA LEU A 3 9.11 11.51 -26.43
C LEU A 3 9.52 10.72 -25.18
N SER A 4 10.80 10.35 -25.09
CA SER A 4 11.42 9.92 -23.85
C SER A 4 11.56 11.15 -22.98
N ALA A 5 10.45 11.62 -22.43
CA ALA A 5 10.55 12.39 -21.21
C ALA A 5 11.32 11.50 -20.24
N ASN A 6 12.41 12.03 -19.67
CA ASN A 6 13.05 11.47 -18.49
C ASN A 6 12.02 11.54 -17.35
N LEU A 7 10.99 10.69 -17.44
CA LEU A 7 9.85 10.64 -16.56
C LEU A 7 10.34 10.03 -15.26
N MET A 8 10.64 10.89 -14.29
CA MET A 8 10.75 10.44 -12.91
C MET A 8 9.50 9.61 -12.61
N LYS A 9 9.71 8.42 -12.07
CA LYS A 9 8.60 7.52 -11.73
C LYS A 9 7.73 8.24 -10.70
N PRO A 10 6.39 8.20 -10.82
CA PRO A 10 5.53 8.78 -9.82
C PRO A 10 5.76 8.09 -8.48
N LYS A 11 5.61 8.84 -7.39
CA LYS A 11 5.74 8.29 -6.04
C LYS A 11 4.56 7.37 -5.74
N ALA A 12 4.81 6.34 -4.95
CA ALA A 12 3.76 5.42 -4.53
C ALA A 12 2.66 6.14 -3.72
N SER A 13 3.03 7.16 -2.95
CA SER A 13 2.10 8.09 -2.26
C SER A 13 1.18 8.87 -3.20
N GLU A 14 1.72 9.36 -4.32
CA GLU A 14 0.96 10.11 -5.34
C GLU A 14 -0.06 9.20 -6.00
N ILE A 15 0.36 7.98 -6.38
CA ILE A 15 -0.53 6.97 -6.95
C ILE A 15 -1.65 6.59 -5.97
N LEU A 16 -1.33 6.42 -4.69
CA LEU A 16 -2.33 6.14 -3.66
C LEU A 16 -3.37 7.26 -3.55
N THR A 17 -2.91 8.50 -3.49
CA THR A 17 -3.79 9.67 -3.38
C THR A 17 -4.65 9.84 -4.63
N ALA A 18 -4.04 9.72 -5.81
CA ALA A 18 -4.73 9.82 -7.09
C ALA A 18 -5.79 8.72 -7.24
N TYR A 19 -5.46 7.48 -6.88
CA TYR A 19 -6.38 6.35 -6.94
C TYR A 19 -7.60 6.53 -6.02
N LEU A 20 -7.39 6.91 -4.76
CA LEU A 20 -8.49 7.14 -3.82
C LEU A 20 -9.42 8.27 -4.28
N LYS A 21 -8.86 9.34 -4.84
CA LYS A 21 -9.62 10.45 -5.43
C LYS A 21 -10.40 10.00 -6.68
N GLN A 22 -9.76 9.26 -7.57
CA GLN A 22 -10.40 8.73 -8.79
C GLN A 22 -11.59 7.84 -8.48
N CYS A 23 -11.53 7.10 -7.38
CA CYS A 23 -12.61 6.23 -6.91
C CYS A 23 -13.69 6.98 -6.09
N ASN A 24 -13.68 8.32 -6.03
CA ASN A 24 -14.58 9.14 -5.20
C ASN A 24 -14.55 8.76 -3.72
N GLU A 25 -13.36 8.48 -3.17
CA GLU A 25 -13.15 8.17 -1.76
C GLU A 25 -14.07 7.06 -1.21
N PRO A 26 -13.96 5.83 -1.76
CA PRO A 26 -14.83 4.74 -1.36
C PRO A 26 -14.58 4.34 0.10
N PRO A 27 -15.57 3.73 0.78
CA PRO A 27 -15.40 3.24 2.16
C PRO A 27 -14.31 2.17 2.27
N TRP A 28 -14.13 1.36 1.23
CA TRP A 28 -13.07 0.36 1.13
C TRP A 28 -12.65 0.18 -0.34
N THR A 29 -11.37 -0.10 -0.58
CA THR A 29 -10.87 -0.43 -1.92
C THR A 29 -9.52 -1.15 -1.84
N SER A 30 -9.16 -1.90 -2.89
CA SER A 30 -7.84 -2.50 -3.01
C SER A 30 -7.36 -2.46 -4.45
N TYR A 31 -6.05 -2.33 -4.64
CA TYR A 31 -5.46 -2.27 -5.98
C TYR A 31 -4.00 -2.73 -5.95
N PHE A 32 -3.43 -2.96 -7.14
CA PHE A 32 -2.07 -3.40 -7.33
C PHE A 32 -1.26 -2.38 -8.13
N VAL A 33 0.00 -2.19 -7.74
CA VAL A 33 0.96 -1.33 -8.42
C VAL A 33 2.22 -2.12 -8.72
N LYS A 34 2.72 -2.07 -9.96
CA LYS A 34 3.99 -2.73 -10.32
C LYS A 34 5.15 -1.98 -9.68
N PHE A 35 6.06 -2.71 -9.03
CA PHE A 35 7.25 -2.10 -8.42
C PHE A 35 8.08 -1.30 -9.42
N ARG A 36 8.16 -1.76 -10.67
CA ARG A 36 8.99 -1.12 -11.71
C ARG A 36 8.44 0.23 -12.19
N ASP A 37 7.15 0.50 -12.01
CA ASP A 37 6.46 1.65 -12.60
C ASP A 37 6.39 2.85 -11.63
N VAL A 38 6.80 2.68 -10.36
CA VAL A 38 6.72 3.72 -9.31
C VAL A 38 8.01 3.84 -8.51
N GLU A 39 8.24 5.01 -7.93
CA GLU A 39 9.23 5.21 -6.87
C GLU A 39 8.59 4.87 -5.51
N ASN A 40 9.17 3.92 -4.77
CA ASN A 40 8.62 3.49 -3.48
C ASN A 40 9.12 4.38 -2.34
N ASP A 41 8.53 5.57 -2.22
CA ASP A 41 8.73 6.52 -1.12
C ASP A 41 8.09 6.06 0.20
N GLN A 42 7.22 5.05 0.14
CA GLN A 42 6.57 4.45 1.30
C GLN A 42 7.33 3.23 1.86
N ARG A 43 8.58 3.03 1.46
CA ARG A 43 9.36 1.83 1.84
C ARG A 43 9.50 1.72 3.36
N GLY A 44 9.28 0.52 3.88
CA GLY A 44 9.34 0.25 5.32
C GLY A 44 8.00 0.42 6.05
N MET A 45 7.01 1.06 5.42
CA MET A 45 5.64 1.15 5.96
C MET A 45 4.79 -0.03 5.48
N SER A 46 4.21 -0.75 6.44
CA SER A 46 3.34 -1.91 6.22
C SER A 46 1.89 -1.60 6.56
N HIS A 47 1.64 -0.91 7.68
CA HIS A 47 0.30 -0.46 8.06
C HIS A 47 0.37 0.98 8.57
N PHE A 48 -0.31 1.92 7.93
CA PHE A 48 -0.22 3.34 8.29
C PHE A 48 -1.49 4.12 7.95
N ASN A 49 -1.64 5.29 8.56
CA ASN A 49 -2.71 6.24 8.25
C ASN A 49 -2.34 7.06 7.00
N TRP A 50 -3.33 7.29 6.15
CA TRP A 50 -3.23 8.14 4.97
C TRP A 50 -4.40 9.11 4.93
N THR A 51 -4.13 10.37 5.29
CA THR A 51 -5.14 11.43 5.29
C THR A 51 -5.11 12.16 3.96
N LEU A 52 -6.25 12.17 3.26
CA LEU A 52 -6.44 12.96 2.05
C LEU A 52 -6.66 14.44 2.41
N TYR A 53 -6.44 15.33 1.45
CA TYR A 53 -6.73 16.76 1.60
C TYR A 53 -8.20 17.08 1.90
N SER A 54 -9.13 16.19 1.56
CA SER A 54 -10.55 16.28 1.91
C SER A 54 -10.84 16.05 3.41
N GLY A 55 -9.84 15.62 4.18
CA GLY A 55 -9.98 15.24 5.59
C GLY A 55 -10.33 13.77 5.81
N ALA A 56 -10.63 13.00 4.76
CA ALA A 56 -10.84 11.57 4.86
C ALA A 56 -9.53 10.83 5.20
N ASN A 57 -9.54 10.06 6.29
CA ASN A 57 -8.42 9.20 6.66
C ASN A 57 -8.66 7.74 6.21
N TYR A 58 -7.59 7.12 5.75
CA TYR A 58 -7.55 5.71 5.36
C TYR A 58 -6.50 4.96 6.16
N HIS A 59 -6.86 3.77 6.61
CA HIS A 59 -5.88 2.78 7.05
C HIS A 59 -5.38 2.03 5.83
N ILE A 60 -4.06 2.09 5.60
CA ILE A 60 -3.40 1.53 4.43
C ILE A 60 -2.57 0.32 4.83
N LEU A 61 -3.00 -0.86 4.42
CA LEU A 61 -2.23 -2.09 4.58
C LEU A 61 -1.53 -2.44 3.25
N ARG A 62 -0.20 -2.44 3.28
CA ARG A 62 0.66 -2.76 2.12
C ARG A 62 1.24 -4.16 2.22
N THR A 63 1.00 -4.94 1.18
CA THR A 63 1.49 -6.31 1.07
C THR A 63 2.31 -6.46 -0.21
N GLY A 64 3.43 -7.19 -0.11
CA GLY A 64 4.30 -7.46 -1.24
C GLY A 64 3.83 -8.70 -1.99
N CYS A 65 3.69 -8.62 -3.31
CA CYS A 65 3.38 -9.75 -4.18
C CYS A 65 4.17 -9.59 -5.48
N TYR A 66 5.47 -9.90 -5.46
CA TYR A 66 6.34 -9.59 -6.58
C TYR A 66 5.79 -10.16 -7.90
N PRO A 67 5.70 -9.36 -8.98
CA PRO A 67 6.31 -8.04 -9.21
C PRO A 67 5.43 -6.82 -8.84
N TYR A 68 4.42 -6.99 -7.98
CA TYR A 68 3.44 -5.99 -7.57
C TYR A 68 3.47 -5.68 -6.06
N MET A 69 2.97 -4.49 -5.72
CA MET A 69 2.58 -4.06 -4.38
C MET A 69 1.06 -4.02 -4.33
N LYS A 70 0.45 -4.72 -3.38
CA LYS A 70 -0.99 -4.63 -3.11
C LYS A 70 -1.25 -3.61 -2.02
N TYR A 71 -2.23 -2.76 -2.25
CA TYR A 71 -2.78 -1.83 -1.28
C TYR A 71 -4.18 -2.30 -0.88
N HIS A 72 -4.45 -2.41 0.41
CA HIS A 72 -5.81 -2.36 0.95
C HIS A 72 -6.00 -1.02 1.63
N CYS A 73 -7.09 -0.35 1.29
CA CYS A 73 -7.42 0.96 1.80
C CYS A 73 -8.81 0.87 2.45
N SER A 74 -8.89 1.19 3.73
CA SER A 74 -10.14 1.20 4.49
C SER A 74 -10.36 2.57 5.12
N LYS A 75 -11.46 3.25 4.80
CA LYS A 75 -11.77 4.59 5.32
C LYS A 75 -12.13 4.48 6.80
N ARG A 76 -11.32 5.07 7.68
CA ARG A 76 -11.42 4.93 9.14
C ARG A 76 -10.86 6.16 9.83
N ALA A 77 -11.28 6.41 11.07
CA ALA A 77 -10.69 7.46 11.91
C ALA A 77 -9.18 7.22 12.13
N ILE A 78 -8.42 8.28 12.38
CA ILE A 78 -6.99 8.18 12.69
C ILE A 78 -6.81 7.35 13.96
N GLN A 79 -5.93 6.36 13.91
CA GLN A 79 -5.61 5.48 15.03
C GLN A 79 -4.10 5.24 15.11
N ASP A 80 -3.57 4.91 16.30
CA ASP A 80 -2.18 4.47 16.40
C ASP A 80 -2.03 3.05 15.84
N LEU A 81 -1.41 2.95 14.67
CA LEU A 81 -1.15 1.69 13.97
C LEU A 81 0.29 1.19 14.18
N SER A 82 1.06 1.81 15.08
CA SER A 82 2.50 1.53 15.25
C SER A 82 2.79 0.09 15.67
N MET A 83 1.95 -0.48 16.54
CA MET A 83 2.07 -1.88 16.97
C MET A 83 1.79 -2.85 15.83
N GLU A 84 0.75 -2.57 15.03
CA GLU A 84 0.39 -3.39 13.88
C GLU A 84 1.44 -3.29 12.77
N ASP A 85 1.97 -2.08 12.50
CA ASP A 85 3.07 -1.89 11.54
C ASP A 85 4.31 -2.69 11.94
N LYS A 86 4.71 -2.61 13.22
CA LYS A 86 5.83 -3.39 13.77
C LYS A 86 5.58 -4.89 13.63
N PHE A 87 4.37 -5.35 13.94
CA PHE A 87 3.99 -6.76 13.80
C PHE A 87 4.12 -7.23 12.34
N PHE A 88 3.55 -6.51 11.39
CA PHE A 88 3.65 -6.88 9.97
C PHE A 88 5.08 -6.79 9.42
N ARG A 89 5.88 -5.82 9.90
CA ARG A 89 7.30 -5.72 9.55
C ARG A 89 8.11 -6.89 10.11
N PHE A 90 7.87 -7.26 11.36
CA PHE A 90 8.51 -8.40 12.01
C PHE A 90 8.21 -9.71 11.28
N LEU A 91 6.93 -9.94 10.92
CA LEU A 91 6.54 -11.09 10.10
C LEU A 91 7.24 -11.10 8.74
N LYS A 92 7.45 -9.94 8.11
CA LYS A 92 8.19 -9.85 6.84
C LYS A 92 9.65 -10.30 6.99
N VAL A 93 10.29 -9.97 8.12
CA VAL A 93 11.68 -10.36 8.43
C VAL A 93 11.79 -11.84 8.72
N ILE A 94 10.92 -12.41 9.56
CA ILE A 94 10.92 -13.86 9.86
C ILE A 94 10.76 -14.68 8.59
N ASN A 95 9.86 -14.24 7.70
CA ASN A 95 9.59 -14.93 6.43
C ASN A 95 10.69 -14.71 5.36
N LEU A 96 11.88 -14.24 5.76
CA LEU A 96 13.11 -14.15 4.95
C LEU A 96 12.98 -13.36 3.64
N GLY A 97 12.10 -12.36 3.55
CA GLY A 97 12.07 -11.57 2.33
C GLY A 97 11.55 -12.30 1.09
N LYS A 98 11.16 -13.59 1.18
CA LYS A 98 10.79 -14.38 -0.01
C LYS A 98 9.64 -13.64 -0.68
N TYR A 99 9.89 -13.20 -1.91
CA TYR A 99 9.06 -12.34 -2.77
C TYR A 99 7.59 -12.77 -2.96
N ASN A 100 7.18 -13.88 -2.33
CA ASN A 100 5.88 -14.52 -2.32
C ASN A 100 5.18 -14.42 -0.93
N TYR A 101 5.03 -13.23 -0.37
CA TYR A 101 4.24 -13.01 0.86
C TYR A 101 2.74 -13.24 0.70
N PHE A 102 2.29 -13.53 -0.53
CA PHE A 102 0.89 -13.80 -0.84
C PHE A 102 0.32 -14.98 -0.04
N LYS A 103 1.16 -15.92 0.43
CA LYS A 103 0.69 -17.09 1.20
C LYS A 103 0.38 -16.82 2.67
N PHE A 104 1.02 -15.85 3.34
CA PHE A 104 0.82 -15.65 4.78
C PHE A 104 -0.38 -14.75 5.10
N ILE A 105 -0.65 -13.75 4.25
CA ILE A 105 -1.81 -12.87 4.43
C ILE A 105 -3.10 -13.53 3.92
N LEU A 106 -3.05 -14.45 2.94
CA LEU A 106 -4.24 -15.24 2.59
C LEU A 106 -4.68 -16.17 3.73
N PHE A 107 -3.75 -16.63 4.57
CA PHE A 107 -4.08 -17.48 5.74
C PHE A 107 -4.77 -16.72 6.88
N LEU A 108 -4.67 -15.39 6.89
CA LEU A 108 -5.40 -14.50 7.80
C LEU A 108 -6.56 -13.75 7.12
N GLY A 109 -6.58 -13.69 5.79
CA GLY A 109 -7.50 -12.90 4.97
C GLY A 109 -8.69 -13.65 4.36
N ILE A 110 -9.01 -14.86 4.85
CA ILE A 110 -10.34 -15.47 4.66
C ILE A 110 -11.36 -14.94 5.69
N LEU A 111 -10.96 -14.00 6.57
CA LEU A 111 -11.78 -13.55 7.71
C LEU A 111 -11.94 -12.04 7.89
N LEU A 112 -11.76 -11.22 6.83
CA LEU A 112 -12.20 -9.82 6.80
C LEU A 112 -12.72 -9.41 5.43
#